data_AF-A0A9D5QCP4-F1
#
_entry.id   AF-A0A9D5QCP4-F1
#
_cell.length_a   1.000
_cell.length_b   1.000
_cell.length_c   1.000
_cell.angle_alpha   90.00
_cell.angle_beta   90.00
_cell.angle_gamma   90.00
#
_symmetry.space_group_name_H-M   'P 1'
#
loop_
_entity.id
_entity.type
_entity.pdbx_description
1 polymer ?
#
loop_
_entity_poly.entity_id
_entity_poly.type
_entity_poly.pdbx_seq_one_letter_code
_entity_poly.pdbx_strand_id
1 'polypeptide(L)'
;LHDVGFKMWSPLGAVVKPVSNGLIDLVRLITGTQGFWEKGFALITIPLALVLLFFGLQFMVKNMRKLAGSKTEVVIDKYLFGGPVRAFLLGVVITAIIQSSSVTTSFVVPLVGAGLIALEQIFPYTLGANIGTTVTAILAALATGTPEGIQVAFAHLLFNIFGIAVWYPLKIVPLTLARLVGKSVVKHRWLAFVYIIVIFIIIPVGLILLLRR
;
A
#
# COMPACT_ATOMS: atom_id res chain seq x y z
N LEU A 1 -7.02 -22.82 -26.13
CA LEU A 1 -8.44 -23.07 -25.83
C LEU A 1 -8.89 -22.00 -24.83
N HIS A 2 -9.60 -21.02 -25.39
CA HIS A 2 -10.50 -20.03 -24.78
C HIS A 2 -10.08 -19.27 -23.51
N ASP A 3 -9.98 -17.96 -23.72
CA ASP A 3 -10.16 -16.85 -22.78
C ASP A 3 -11.39 -17.00 -21.88
N VAL A 4 -11.35 -17.92 -20.93
CA VAL A 4 -12.19 -17.86 -19.72
C VAL A 4 -11.36 -17.20 -18.61
N GLY A 5 -10.69 -16.10 -18.96
CA GLY A 5 -10.05 -15.24 -17.98
C GLY A 5 -11.14 -14.50 -17.22
N PHE A 6 -11.64 -15.10 -16.14
CA PHE A 6 -12.55 -14.43 -15.21
C PHE A 6 -11.87 -13.12 -14.78
N LYS A 7 -12.35 -12.00 -15.32
CA LYS A 7 -11.77 -10.69 -15.04
C LYS A 7 -12.10 -10.38 -13.59
N MET A 8 -11.16 -10.65 -12.68
CA MET A 8 -11.39 -10.46 -11.25
C MET A 8 -11.86 -9.03 -11.01
N TRP A 9 -13.10 -8.93 -10.56
CA TRP A 9 -13.73 -7.66 -10.22
C TRP A 9 -13.00 -7.11 -9.00
N SER A 10 -12.31 -5.98 -9.18
CA SER A 10 -11.68 -5.27 -8.06
C SER A 10 -12.63 -4.21 -7.52
N PRO A 11 -13.00 -4.25 -6.23
CA PRO A 11 -13.86 -3.23 -5.62
C PRO A 11 -13.30 -1.83 -5.81
N LEU A 12 -11.97 -1.68 -5.68
CA LEU A 12 -11.29 -0.42 -5.94
C LEU A 12 -11.47 0.05 -7.38
N GLY A 13 -11.37 -0.86 -8.36
CA GLY A 13 -11.56 -0.54 -9.77
C GLY A 13 -12.98 -0.08 -10.07
N ALA A 14 -13.99 -0.62 -9.38
CA ALA A 14 -15.38 -0.21 -9.54
C ALA A 14 -15.62 1.24 -9.10
N VAL A 15 -14.94 1.69 -8.04
CA VAL A 15 -15.04 3.06 -7.52
C VAL A 15 -14.17 4.05 -8.31
N VAL A 16 -12.95 3.64 -8.67
CA VAL A 16 -11.97 4.55 -9.27
C VAL A 16 -12.19 4.77 -10.76
N LYS A 17 -12.58 3.73 -11.52
CA LYS A 17 -12.69 3.83 -12.99
C LYS A 17 -13.65 4.91 -13.49
N PRO A 18 -14.86 5.08 -12.92
CA PRO A 18 -15.77 6.15 -13.35
C PRO A 18 -15.16 7.54 -13.17
N VAL A 19 -14.50 7.76 -12.02
CA VAL A 19 -13.85 9.04 -11.69
C VAL A 19 -12.65 9.29 -12.59
N SER A 20 -11.79 8.28 -12.80
CA SER A 20 -10.61 8.42 -13.66
C SER A 20 -11.00 8.65 -15.12
N ASN A 21 -12.03 7.96 -15.61
CA ASN A 21 -12.52 8.13 -16.98
C ASN A 21 -13.11 9.52 -17.18
N GLY A 22 -13.93 10.00 -16.24
CA GLY A 22 -14.47 11.37 -16.29
C GLY A 22 -13.37 12.44 -16.30
N LEU A 23 -12.30 12.26 -15.52
CA LEU A 23 -11.14 13.15 -15.55
C LEU A 23 -10.38 13.08 -16.89
N ILE A 24 -10.16 11.88 -17.42
CA ILE A 24 -9.51 11.69 -18.73
C ILE A 24 -10.33 12.36 -19.83
N ASP A 25 -11.65 12.21 -19.80
CA ASP A 25 -12.54 12.80 -20.80
C ASP A 25 -12.60 14.32 -20.69
N LEU A 26 -12.57 14.88 -19.47
CA LEU A 26 -12.43 16.31 -19.26
C LEU A 26 -11.10 16.85 -19.83
N VAL A 27 -10.00 16.15 -19.57
CA VAL A 27 -8.68 16.52 -20.11
C VAL A 27 -8.68 16.44 -21.63
N ARG A 28 -9.32 15.40 -22.21
CA ARG A 28 -9.49 15.26 -23.66
C ARG A 28 -10.26 16.43 -24.27
N LEU A 29 -11.30 16.90 -23.59
CA LEU A 29 -12.11 18.03 -24.02
C LEU A 29 -11.32 19.35 -24.03
N ILE A 30 -10.44 19.55 -23.04
CA ILE A 30 -9.62 20.77 -22.92
C ILE A 30 -8.43 20.78 -23.89
N THR A 31 -7.85 19.62 -24.21
CA THR A 31 -6.56 19.53 -24.94
C THR A 31 -6.67 19.19 -26.44
N GLY A 32 -7.82 18.72 -26.93
CA GLY A 32 -8.09 18.47 -28.36
C GLY A 32 -7.35 17.26 -28.96
N THR A 33 -7.96 16.54 -29.92
CA THR A 33 -7.73 15.08 -30.08
C THR A 33 -6.69 14.57 -31.10
N GLN A 34 -5.75 15.34 -31.70
CA GLN A 34 -4.96 14.76 -32.82
C GLN A 34 -3.42 14.88 -32.83
N GLY A 35 -2.79 15.90 -32.23
CA GLY A 35 -1.32 16.07 -32.37
C GLY A 35 -0.48 15.88 -31.11
N PHE A 36 -1.02 16.25 -29.94
CA PHE A 36 -0.27 16.35 -28.68
C PHE A 36 -0.13 15.01 -27.92
N TRP A 37 -0.89 13.99 -28.32
CA TRP A 37 -1.23 12.84 -27.49
C TRP A 37 -0.18 11.72 -27.40
N GLU A 38 0.74 11.61 -28.36
CA GLU A 38 1.68 10.47 -28.36
C GLU A 38 2.88 10.64 -27.42
N LYS A 39 3.23 11.87 -27.03
CA LYS A 39 4.36 12.15 -26.11
C LYS A 39 4.08 13.19 -25.03
N GLY A 40 3.11 14.10 -25.23
CA GLY A 40 2.80 15.19 -24.30
C GLY A 40 1.79 14.85 -23.20
N PHE A 41 0.89 13.89 -23.43
CA PHE A 41 -0.17 13.55 -22.49
C PHE A 41 0.38 13.10 -21.12
N ALA A 42 1.35 12.19 -21.12
CA ALA A 42 2.01 11.73 -19.90
C ALA A 42 2.71 12.88 -19.14
N LEU A 43 3.28 13.86 -19.87
CA LEU A 43 3.94 15.02 -19.28
C LEU A 43 2.98 15.95 -18.54
N ILE A 44 1.68 15.97 -18.89
CA ILE A 44 0.67 16.77 -18.20
C ILE A 44 -0.05 15.94 -17.12
N THR A 45 -0.45 14.71 -17.45
CA THR A 45 -1.24 13.90 -16.52
C THR A 45 -0.46 13.38 -15.33
N ILE A 46 0.84 13.09 -15.49
CA ILE A 46 1.68 12.64 -14.37
C ILE A 46 1.81 13.74 -13.32
N PRO A 47 2.23 14.98 -13.65
CA PRO A 47 2.24 16.08 -12.69
C PRO A 47 0.87 16.36 -12.09
N LEU A 48 -0.20 16.34 -12.89
CA LEU A 48 -1.56 16.56 -12.39
C LEU A 48 -1.98 15.49 -11.37
N ALA A 49 -1.74 14.21 -11.69
CA ALA A 49 -2.02 13.10 -10.78
C ALA A 49 -1.18 13.19 -9.50
N LEU A 50 0.09 13.60 -9.59
CA LEU A 50 0.93 13.85 -8.43
C LEU A 50 0.38 14.98 -7.56
N VAL A 51 -0.01 16.11 -8.15
CA VAL A 51 -0.61 17.24 -7.43
C VAL A 51 -1.89 16.80 -6.71
N LEU A 52 -2.78 16.08 -7.40
CA LEU A 52 -4.01 15.54 -6.81
C LEU A 52 -3.72 14.54 -5.69
N LEU A 53 -2.72 13.68 -5.86
CA LEU A 53 -2.27 12.75 -4.83
C LEU A 53 -1.78 13.49 -3.58
N PHE A 54 -0.86 14.46 -3.74
CA PHE A 54 -0.36 15.26 -2.63
C PHE A 54 -1.48 16.03 -1.94
N PHE A 55 -2.39 16.63 -2.70
CA PHE A 55 -3.56 17.32 -2.15
C PHE A 55 -4.45 16.38 -1.33
N GLY A 56 -4.76 15.18 -1.86
CA GLY A 56 -5.55 14.17 -1.17
C GLY A 56 -4.88 13.69 0.13
N LEU A 57 -3.57 13.45 0.10
CA LEU A 57 -2.80 13.06 1.28
C LEU A 57 -2.79 14.17 2.35
N GLN A 58 -2.57 15.43 1.96
CA GLN A 58 -2.62 16.57 2.87
C GLN A 58 -4.02 16.73 3.49
N PHE A 59 -5.07 16.62 2.68
CA PHE A 59 -6.44 16.69 3.14
C PHE A 59 -6.77 15.56 4.13
N MET A 60 -6.33 14.34 3.84
CA MET A 60 -6.52 13.20 4.73
C MET A 60 -5.80 13.41 6.08
N VAL A 61 -4.51 13.77 6.07
CA VAL A 61 -3.75 14.07 7.30
C VAL A 61 -4.43 15.17 8.11
N LYS A 62 -4.89 16.25 7.46
CA LYS A 62 -5.57 17.35 8.13
C LYS A 62 -6.86 16.90 8.82
N ASN A 63 -7.69 16.09 8.16
CA ASN A 63 -8.93 15.60 8.76
C ASN A 63 -8.67 14.59 9.87
N MET A 64 -7.68 13.71 9.71
CA MET A 64 -7.29 12.77 10.78
C MET A 64 -6.77 13.50 12.02
N ARG A 65 -5.97 14.56 11.85
CA ARG A 65 -5.52 15.40 12.97
C ARG A 65 -6.66 16.11 13.71
N LYS A 66 -7.77 16.42 13.05
CA LYS A 66 -8.97 16.96 13.72
C LYS A 66 -9.68 15.91 14.58
N LEU A 67 -9.51 14.62 14.25
CA LEU A 67 -10.06 13.51 15.01
C LEU A 67 -9.15 13.10 16.18
N ALA A 68 -7.88 13.48 16.15
CA ALA A 68 -6.96 13.30 17.28
C ALA A 68 -7.42 14.18 18.46
N GLY A 69 -7.49 13.59 19.66
CA GLY A 69 -8.05 14.15 20.88
C GLY A 69 -9.58 14.00 21.00
N SER A 70 -10.26 13.41 20.03
CA SER A 70 -11.72 13.23 20.05
C SER A 70 -12.12 11.86 20.62
N LYS A 71 -13.42 11.69 20.95
CA LYS A 71 -13.98 10.37 21.31
C LYS A 71 -13.76 9.32 20.21
N THR A 72 -13.61 9.74 18.95
CA THR A 72 -13.35 8.88 17.80
C THR A 72 -11.96 8.25 17.86
N GLU A 73 -10.95 8.95 18.39
CA GLU A 73 -9.62 8.36 18.61
C GLU A 73 -9.70 7.17 19.55
N VAL A 74 -10.39 7.33 20.69
CA VAL A 74 -10.57 6.25 21.67
C VAL A 74 -11.31 5.07 21.05
N VAL A 75 -12.29 5.31 20.17
CA VAL A 75 -13.01 4.25 19.46
C VAL A 75 -12.11 3.52 18.47
N ILE A 76 -11.35 4.25 17.65
CA ILE A 76 -10.41 3.66 16.68
C ILE A 76 -9.36 2.84 17.41
N ASP A 77 -8.72 3.41 18.42
CA ASP A 77 -7.69 2.74 19.19
C ASP A 77 -8.25 1.51 19.90
N LYS A 78 -9.35 1.63 20.65
CA LYS A 78 -9.88 0.52 21.45
C LYS A 78 -10.48 -0.62 20.62
N TYR A 79 -11.23 -0.30 19.56
CA TYR A 79 -12.00 -1.30 18.80
C TYR A 79 -11.25 -1.80 17.56
N LEU A 80 -10.50 -0.94 16.87
CA LEU A 80 -9.79 -1.33 15.64
C LEU A 80 -8.35 -1.77 15.94
N PHE A 81 -7.65 -1.07 16.85
CA PHE A 81 -6.23 -1.31 17.14
C PHE A 81 -5.94 -1.75 18.58
N GLY A 82 -6.95 -2.16 19.34
CA GLY A 82 -6.86 -2.36 20.80
C GLY A 82 -6.02 -3.56 21.25
N GLY A 83 -5.36 -4.24 20.31
CA GLY A 83 -4.39 -5.28 20.58
C GLY A 83 -3.74 -5.80 19.29
N PRO A 84 -2.60 -6.49 19.39
CA PRO A 84 -1.86 -6.98 18.22
C PRO A 84 -2.68 -7.89 17.31
N VAL A 85 -3.51 -8.77 17.89
CA VAL A 85 -4.37 -9.68 17.13
C VAL A 85 -5.45 -8.92 16.35
N ARG A 86 -6.06 -7.90 16.97
CA ARG A 86 -7.08 -7.07 16.30
C ARG A 86 -6.47 -6.27 15.15
N ALA A 87 -5.33 -5.64 15.40
CA ALA A 87 -4.60 -4.92 14.36
C ALA A 87 -4.23 -5.83 13.18
N PHE A 88 -3.74 -7.05 13.47
CA PHE A 88 -3.47 -8.07 12.45
C PHE A 88 -4.71 -8.45 11.64
N LEU A 89 -5.80 -8.82 12.31
CA LEU A 89 -7.05 -9.20 11.63
C LEU A 89 -7.64 -8.05 10.80
N LEU A 90 -7.55 -6.83 11.32
CA LEU A 90 -7.96 -5.63 10.59
C LEU A 90 -7.15 -5.48 9.30
N GLY A 91 -5.83 -5.68 9.36
CA GLY A 91 -4.97 -5.69 8.18
C GLY A 91 -5.40 -6.74 7.15
N VAL A 92 -5.64 -7.98 7.59
CA VAL A 92 -6.11 -9.07 6.71
C VAL A 92 -7.41 -8.68 6.00
N VAL A 93 -8.42 -8.24 6.76
CA VAL A 93 -9.75 -7.93 6.25
C VAL A 93 -9.72 -6.74 5.31
N ILE A 94 -9.07 -5.63 5.71
CA ILE A 94 -9.00 -4.42 4.89
C ILE A 94 -8.28 -4.70 3.57
N THR A 95 -7.14 -5.40 3.60
CA THR A 95 -6.42 -5.69 2.37
C THR A 95 -7.13 -6.71 1.49
N ALA A 96 -7.77 -7.73 2.06
CA ALA A 96 -8.54 -8.70 1.29
C ALA A 96 -9.75 -8.07 0.57
N ILE A 97 -10.41 -7.09 1.22
CA ILE A 97 -11.55 -6.36 0.63
C ILE A 97 -11.07 -5.36 -0.42
N ILE A 98 -10.11 -4.51 -0.08
CA ILE A 98 -9.65 -3.44 -0.98
C ILE A 98 -8.85 -4.03 -2.14
N GLN A 99 -8.20 -5.16 -1.93
CA GLN A 99 -7.31 -5.85 -2.88
C GLN A 99 -6.18 -4.96 -3.40
N SER A 100 -5.78 -3.95 -2.63
CA SER A 100 -4.70 -3.03 -2.95
C SER A 100 -3.85 -2.73 -1.72
N SER A 101 -2.61 -3.20 -1.76
CA SER A 101 -1.63 -2.95 -0.70
C SER A 101 -1.25 -1.47 -0.63
N SER A 102 -1.26 -0.73 -1.75
CA SER A 102 -0.94 0.71 -1.77
C SER A 102 -2.02 1.55 -1.09
N VAL A 103 -3.29 1.21 -1.27
CA VAL A 103 -4.40 1.89 -0.58
C VAL A 103 -4.40 1.52 0.91
N THR A 104 -4.17 0.24 1.23
CA THR A 104 -4.06 -0.23 2.62
C THR A 104 -2.98 0.52 3.40
N THR A 105 -1.77 0.64 2.84
CA THR A 105 -0.67 1.36 3.51
C THR A 105 -0.91 2.86 3.57
N SER A 106 -1.46 3.45 2.50
CA SER A 106 -1.80 4.88 2.45
C SER A 106 -2.89 5.28 3.44
N PHE A 107 -3.76 4.35 3.84
CA PHE A 107 -4.75 4.54 4.88
C PHE A 107 -4.12 4.64 6.28
N VAL A 108 -3.23 3.70 6.62
CA VAL A 108 -2.68 3.60 7.99
C VAL A 108 -1.60 4.66 8.27
N VAL A 109 -0.80 5.04 7.27
CA VAL A 109 0.34 5.96 7.47
C VAL A 109 -0.10 7.33 8.03
N PRO A 110 -1.17 7.97 7.54
CA PRO A 110 -1.65 9.25 8.10
C PRO A 110 -2.27 9.15 9.48
N LEU A 111 -2.85 8.01 9.86
CA LEU A 111 -3.36 7.80 11.22
C LEU A 111 -2.21 7.89 12.22
N VAL A 112 -1.06 7.30 11.87
CA VAL A 112 0.17 7.32 12.67
C VAL A 112 0.78 8.71 12.67
N GLY A 113 0.85 9.36 11.51
CA GLY A 113 1.35 10.73 11.38
C GLY A 113 0.47 11.79 12.06
N ALA A 114 -0.78 11.44 12.37
CA ALA A 114 -1.70 12.24 13.18
C ALA A 114 -1.68 11.86 14.67
N GLY A 115 -0.98 10.78 15.05
CA GLY A 115 -0.90 10.29 16.43
C GLY A 115 -2.10 9.44 16.89
N LEU A 116 -3.03 9.10 16.00
CA LEU A 116 -4.23 8.30 16.31
C LEU A 116 -3.93 6.84 16.63
N ILE A 117 -2.82 6.32 16.10
CA ILE A 117 -2.33 4.96 16.34
C ILE A 117 -0.81 4.98 16.50
N ALA A 118 -0.31 4.12 17.38
CA ALA A 118 1.10 3.98 17.67
C ALA A 118 1.83 3.12 16.62
N LEU A 119 3.14 3.33 16.46
CA LEU A 119 3.99 2.57 15.53
C LEU A 119 3.94 1.06 15.80
N GLU A 120 3.80 0.68 17.06
CA GLU A 120 3.75 -0.70 17.54
C GLU A 120 2.47 -1.41 17.09
N GLN A 121 1.38 -0.67 16.87
CA GLN A 121 0.10 -1.20 16.40
C GLN A 121 0.09 -1.39 14.89
N ILE A 122 0.86 -0.59 14.13
CA ILE A 122 0.98 -0.75 12.68
C ILE A 122 1.70 -2.05 12.33
N PHE A 123 2.70 -2.45 13.12
CA PHE A 123 3.50 -3.63 12.80
C PHE A 123 2.66 -4.91 12.61
N PRO A 124 1.84 -5.35 13.59
CA PRO A 124 0.94 -6.49 13.38
C PRO A 124 -0.10 -6.23 12.29
N TYR A 125 -0.58 -4.99 12.12
CA TYR A 125 -1.47 -4.63 11.01
C TYR A 125 -0.84 -4.89 9.64
N THR A 126 0.40 -4.48 9.41
CA THR A 126 1.12 -4.69 8.16
C THR A 126 1.37 -6.17 7.89
N LEU A 127 1.68 -6.94 8.92
CA LEU A 127 1.79 -8.41 8.80
C LEU A 127 0.45 -9.04 8.38
N GLY A 128 -0.66 -8.55 8.95
CA GLY A 128 -2.01 -8.96 8.55
C GLY A 128 -2.35 -8.56 7.11
N ALA A 129 -2.03 -7.34 6.71
CA ALA A 129 -2.24 -6.85 5.34
C ALA A 129 -1.50 -7.70 4.30
N ASN A 130 -0.29 -8.15 4.62
CA ASN A 130 0.48 -9.07 3.77
C ASN A 130 -0.25 -10.40 3.60
N ILE A 131 -0.84 -10.96 4.67
CA ILE A 131 -1.71 -12.14 4.57
C ILE A 131 -2.98 -11.84 3.76
N GLY A 132 -3.61 -10.68 3.95
CA GLY A 132 -4.78 -10.26 3.16
C GLY A 132 -4.50 -10.23 1.65
N THR A 133 -3.27 -9.88 1.23
CA THR A 133 -2.86 -9.92 -0.19
C THR A 133 -2.87 -11.35 -0.76
N THR A 134 -2.61 -12.36 0.06
CA THR A 134 -2.63 -13.77 -0.36
C THR A 134 -4.04 -14.28 -0.62
N VAL A 135 -5.05 -13.70 0.03
CA VAL A 135 -6.47 -14.02 -0.25
C VAL A 135 -6.80 -13.72 -1.71
N THR A 136 -6.36 -12.58 -2.24
CA THR A 136 -6.55 -12.23 -3.65
C THR A 136 -5.87 -13.22 -4.59
N ALA A 137 -4.65 -13.67 -4.24
CA ALA A 137 -3.93 -14.66 -5.03
C ALA A 137 -4.63 -16.03 -5.04
N ILE A 138 -5.16 -16.46 -3.89
CA ILE A 138 -5.94 -17.70 -3.76
C ILE A 138 -7.23 -17.60 -4.56
N LEU A 139 -7.98 -16.50 -4.46
CA LEU A 139 -9.19 -16.29 -5.25
C LEU A 139 -8.89 -16.30 -6.75
N ALA A 140 -7.79 -15.68 -7.18
CA ALA A 140 -7.34 -15.72 -8.58
C ALA A 140 -7.05 -17.15 -9.04
N ALA A 141 -6.30 -17.90 -8.24
CA ALA A 141 -5.92 -19.28 -8.54
C ALA A 141 -7.13 -20.22 -8.61
N LEU A 142 -8.11 -20.03 -7.71
CA LEU A 142 -9.36 -20.78 -7.73
C LEU A 142 -10.21 -20.42 -8.95
N ALA A 143 -10.20 -19.15 -9.38
CA ALA A 143 -10.92 -18.71 -10.56
C ALA A 143 -10.30 -19.24 -11.87
N THR A 144 -8.97 -19.37 -11.94
CA THR A 144 -8.29 -19.98 -13.10
C THR A 144 -8.35 -21.50 -13.08
N GLY A 145 -8.42 -22.12 -11.90
CA GLY A 145 -8.48 -23.57 -11.73
C GLY A 145 -7.22 -24.31 -12.19
N THR A 146 -6.13 -23.59 -12.42
CA THR A 146 -4.88 -24.17 -12.92
C THR A 146 -3.98 -24.64 -11.78
N PRO A 147 -3.32 -25.81 -11.90
CA PRO A 147 -2.36 -26.28 -10.91
C PRO A 147 -1.25 -25.26 -10.63
N GLU A 148 -0.77 -24.56 -11.67
CA GLU A 148 0.27 -23.54 -11.56
C GLU A 148 -0.21 -22.33 -10.75
N GLY A 149 -1.46 -21.89 -10.97
CA GLY A 149 -2.06 -20.78 -10.22
C GLY A 149 -2.18 -21.12 -8.74
N ILE A 150 -2.65 -22.33 -8.43
CA ILE A 150 -2.77 -22.82 -7.04
C ILE A 150 -1.40 -22.90 -6.38
N GLN A 151 -0.39 -23.45 -7.07
CA GLN A 151 0.98 -23.54 -6.56
C GLN A 151 1.54 -22.15 -6.21
N VAL A 152 1.40 -21.17 -7.10
CA VAL A 152 1.86 -19.80 -6.86
C VAL A 152 1.11 -19.15 -5.68
N ALA A 153 -0.21 -19.33 -5.58
CA ALA A 153 -0.99 -18.80 -4.47
C ALA A 153 -0.58 -19.41 -3.12
N PHE A 154 -0.35 -20.72 -3.07
CA PHE A 154 0.15 -21.40 -1.87
C PHE A 154 1.58 -20.99 -1.51
N ALA A 155 2.49 -20.90 -2.49
CA ALA A 155 3.83 -20.40 -2.27
C ALA A 155 3.81 -18.98 -1.67
N HIS A 156 2.93 -18.12 -2.18
CA HIS A 156 2.77 -16.76 -1.66
C HIS A 156 2.21 -16.74 -0.24
N LEU A 157 1.21 -17.58 0.07
CA LEU A 157 0.68 -17.72 1.42
C LEU A 157 1.76 -18.19 2.40
N LEU A 158 2.47 -19.27 2.06
CA LEU A 158 3.51 -19.87 2.91
C LEU A 158 4.68 -18.92 3.15
N PHE A 159 5.11 -18.19 2.11
CA PHE A 159 6.15 -17.17 2.25
C PHE A 159 5.76 -16.11 3.28
N ASN A 160 4.50 -15.63 3.25
CA ASN A 160 4.02 -14.63 4.21
C ASN A 160 3.89 -15.20 5.63
N ILE A 161 3.38 -16.43 5.78
CA ILE A 161 3.28 -17.10 7.09
C ILE A 161 4.68 -17.29 7.68
N PHE A 162 5.64 -17.78 6.90
CA PHE A 162 7.02 -17.96 7.34
C PHE A 162 7.67 -16.63 7.70
N GLY A 163 7.46 -15.60 6.86
CA GLY A 163 7.91 -14.24 7.14
C GLY A 163 7.37 -13.74 8.49
N ILE A 164 6.09 -13.96 8.80
CA ILE A 164 5.51 -13.61 10.10
C ILE A 164 6.13 -14.41 11.23
N ALA A 165 6.29 -15.72 11.07
CA ALA A 165 6.90 -16.59 12.08
C ALA A 165 8.31 -16.14 12.46
N VAL A 166 9.08 -15.62 11.49
CA VAL A 166 10.44 -15.09 11.72
C VAL A 166 10.40 -13.66 12.26
N TRP A 167 9.64 -12.76 11.64
CA TRP A 167 9.70 -11.32 11.94
C TRP A 167 8.87 -10.90 13.17
N TYR A 168 7.83 -11.64 13.53
CA TYR A 168 7.02 -11.30 14.70
C TYR A 168 7.77 -11.44 16.03
N PRO A 169 8.53 -12.53 16.29
CA PRO A 169 9.43 -12.60 17.44
C PRO A 169 10.53 -11.51 17.40
N LEU A 170 11.03 -11.20 16.20
CA LEU A 170 12.08 -10.22 15.97
C LEU A 170 11.57 -8.78 15.81
N LYS A 171 10.30 -8.49 16.18
CA LYS A 171 9.64 -7.19 15.96
C LYS A 171 10.40 -5.97 16.48
N ILE A 172 11.28 -6.14 17.47
CA ILE A 172 12.11 -5.07 18.02
C ILE A 172 13.02 -4.49 16.94
N VAL A 173 13.54 -5.31 16.02
CA VAL A 173 14.45 -4.88 14.96
C VAL A 173 13.76 -3.89 14.00
N PRO A 174 12.67 -4.24 13.29
CA PRO A 174 12.01 -3.31 12.37
C PRO A 174 11.44 -2.09 13.07
N LEU A 175 10.88 -2.23 14.28
CA LEU A 175 10.36 -1.09 15.05
C LEU A 175 11.47 -0.11 15.45
N THR A 176 12.62 -0.62 15.88
CA THR A 176 13.78 0.22 16.24
C THR A 176 14.35 0.92 15.01
N LEU A 177 14.54 0.19 13.90
CA LEU A 177 15.02 0.78 12.65
C LEU A 177 14.07 1.87 12.14
N ALA A 178 12.75 1.62 12.15
CA ALA A 178 11.75 2.61 11.75
C ALA A 178 11.84 3.88 12.61
N ARG A 179 12.00 3.76 13.93
CA ARG A 179 12.19 4.92 14.84
C ARG A 179 13.50 5.65 14.58
N LEU A 180 14.60 4.92 14.38
CA LEU A 180 15.92 5.50 14.11
C LEU A 180 15.93 6.30 12.81
N VAL A 181 15.42 5.69 11.73
CA VAL A 181 15.30 6.35 10.43
C VAL A 181 14.36 7.55 10.54
N GLY A 182 13.20 7.39 11.18
CA GLY A 182 12.23 8.47 11.38
C GLY A 182 12.84 9.68 12.11
N LYS A 183 13.53 9.45 13.24
CA LYS A 183 14.20 10.52 13.99
C LYS A 183 15.30 11.20 13.17
N SER A 184 16.08 10.42 12.42
CA SER A 184 17.13 10.94 11.55
C SER A 184 16.57 11.83 10.43
N VAL A 185 15.48 11.40 9.78
CA VAL A 185 14.81 12.13 8.70
C VAL A 185 14.18 13.44 9.21
N VAL A 186 13.64 13.46 10.43
CA VAL A 186 13.12 14.70 11.04
C VAL A 186 14.24 15.73 11.24
N LYS A 187 15.43 15.30 11.67
CA LYS A 187 16.59 16.19 11.84
C LYS A 187 17.16 16.65 10.48
N HIS A 188 17.24 15.76 9.51
CA HIS A 188 17.80 16.04 8.19
C HIS A 188 16.92 15.47 7.09
N ARG A 189 16.06 16.31 6.51
CA ARG A 189 15.06 15.89 5.51
C ARG A 189 15.67 15.19 4.28
N TRP A 190 16.91 15.54 3.93
CA TRP A 190 17.61 14.94 2.78
C TRP A 190 17.93 13.44 2.99
N LEU A 191 18.01 12.97 4.24
CA LEU A 191 18.20 11.55 4.55
C LEU A 191 17.05 10.68 4.05
N ALA A 192 15.85 11.24 3.85
CA ALA A 192 14.74 10.51 3.23
C ALA A 192 15.07 10.11 1.79
N PHE A 193 15.67 11.02 1.02
CA PHE A 193 16.08 10.73 -0.37
C PHE A 193 17.21 9.71 -0.41
N VAL A 194 18.19 9.83 0.48
CA VAL A 194 19.28 8.84 0.60
C VAL A 194 18.74 7.47 0.94
N TYR A 195 17.85 7.39 1.93
CA TYR A 195 17.19 6.13 2.31
C TYR A 195 16.51 5.48 1.10
N ILE A 196 15.73 6.25 0.34
CA ILE A 196 15.04 5.75 -0.86
C ILE A 196 16.04 5.25 -1.90
N ILE A 197 17.06 6.05 -2.23
CA ILE A 197 18.07 5.68 -3.24
C ILE A 197 18.83 4.43 -2.81
N VAL A 198 19.26 4.36 -1.54
CA VAL A 198 20.04 3.23 -1.04
C VAL A 198 19.20 1.97 -1.02
N ILE A 199 18.00 1.99 -0.42
CA ILE A 199 17.20 0.79 -0.20
C ILE A 199 16.49 0.31 -1.47
N PHE A 200 16.01 1.21 -2.33
CA PHE A 200 15.22 0.84 -3.50
C PHE A 200 16.03 0.79 -4.80
N ILE A 201 17.24 1.36 -4.84
CA ILE A 201 18.08 1.36 -6.05
C ILE A 201 19.41 0.66 -5.79
N ILE A 202 20.25 1.18 -4.90
CA ILE A 202 21.63 0.71 -4.74
C ILE A 202 21.68 -0.73 -4.22
N ILE A 203 20.93 -1.05 -3.16
CA ILE A 203 20.94 -2.41 -2.58
C ILE A 203 20.41 -3.44 -3.59
N PRO A 204 19.22 -3.28 -4.21
CA PRO A 204 18.72 -4.24 -5.18
C PRO A 204 19.66 -4.42 -6.37
N VAL A 205 20.16 -3.32 -6.96
CA VAL A 205 21.09 -3.38 -8.09
C VAL A 205 22.40 -4.05 -7.68
N GLY A 206 22.94 -3.72 -6.50
CA GLY A 206 24.15 -4.34 -5.96
C GLY A 206 23.99 -5.85 -5.75
N LEU A 207 22.89 -6.28 -5.15
CA LEU A 207 22.56 -7.70 -4.97
C LEU A 207 22.46 -8.42 -6.31
N ILE A 208 21.79 -7.84 -7.30
CA ILE A 208 21.69 -8.41 -8.64
C ILE A 208 23.08 -8.56 -9.26
N LEU A 209 23.93 -7.53 -9.18
CA LEU A 209 25.29 -7.60 -9.74
C LEU A 209 26.19 -8.60 -9.03
N LEU A 210 26.00 -8.80 -7.72
CA LEU A 210 26.73 -9.80 -6.92
C LEU A 210 26.28 -11.23 -7.23
N LEU A 211 24.97 -11.45 -7.37
CA LEU A 211 24.36 -12.76 -7.64
C LEU A 211 24.41 -13.15 -9.13
N ARG A 212 24.70 -12.21 -10.03
CA ARG A 212 24.87 -12.44 -11.48
C ARG A 212 26.30 -12.93 -11.82
N ARG A 213 27.16 -13.11 -10.82
CA ARG A 213 28.44 -13.83 -10.96
C ARG A 213 28.22 -15.31 -10.83
#